data_AF-A0AA45RWW5-F1
#
_entry.id   AF-A0AA45RWW5-F1
#
_cell.length_a   1.000
_cell.length_b   1.000
_cell.length_c   1.000
_cell.angle_alpha   90.00
_cell.angle_beta   90.00
_cell.angle_gamma   90.00
#
_symmetry.space_group_name_H-M   'P 1'
#
loop_
_entity.id
_entity.type
_entity.pdbx_description
1 polymer ?
#
loop_
_entity_poly.entity_id
_entity_poly.type
_entity_poly.pdbx_seq_one_letter_code
_entity_poly.pdbx_strand_id
1 'polypeptide(L)'
;MFLSAPSADSGDRSPWGGFWFNPVPFNGMNVTADSSLQLTAVYGCVRVLANAVMTLPFVLYEQMDNGGKKKITKHWLYKLFAKRPNDFQNPAEFRAMMQGHLTLRGNAFARIFGNGRGEVTDLIPIHPDRVTIELLGDTNWRYRIQNNDGTTTPVARQDMFHLKGISGDGILGYSPIQLARNALAGAIAAQNYGTRYFQNDASPTGGWIEHPGNFKDTEARRLWSESWQEQQGGKNKGKIAVLEYGLKFHPGVPIKNGDAQFIEYRKYSISDIARLFGVPPHMIGDLEKATFSNIEQQSIDFVIHSLTPWLVCWEEAIRYNFLDPDDDTLQVEFPTISLLRGDSAARGIYINTRIMNGSMTRNEARLMEGDNPLDGLDEPLRPLNMIADSAAEEEDTNVLDDDELPANANPNAPSDNPPEDSKSKKPASAGFSFPDDRLLALAGAAAERIARREVEIATKAYSSGGPDALARAYAAHAPFVSAALGVSMESVKAYCDEQIAIVCAVSSDELAEIARCKLERLALKG
;
A
#
# COMPACT_ATOMS: atom_id res chain seq x y z
N MET A 1 17.54 36.66 10.55
CA MET A 1 18.90 36.20 10.22
C MET A 1 19.61 35.94 11.53
N PHE A 2 19.53 34.72 12.05
CA PHE A 2 20.35 34.25 13.17
C PHE A 2 20.75 32.81 12.84
N LEU A 3 21.91 32.68 12.20
CA LEU A 3 22.56 31.41 11.97
C LEU A 3 23.35 31.08 13.24
N SER A 4 22.83 30.17 14.07
CA SER A 4 23.69 29.48 15.04
C SER A 4 24.62 28.55 14.24
N ALA A 5 25.91 28.65 14.50
CA ALA A 5 26.91 27.78 13.88
C ALA A 5 26.57 26.29 14.15
N PRO A 6 26.81 25.38 13.19
CA PRO A 6 26.64 23.95 13.43
C PRO A 6 27.63 23.52 14.51
N SER A 7 27.15 23.13 15.69
CA SER A 7 28.03 22.60 16.73
C SER A 7 28.61 21.27 16.25
N ALA A 8 29.94 21.15 16.32
CA ALA A 8 30.62 19.89 16.04
C ALA A 8 30.07 18.77 16.96
N ASP A 9 29.83 17.60 16.38
CA ASP A 9 29.40 16.39 17.09
C ASP A 9 30.40 16.06 18.22
N SER A 10 29.92 15.96 19.46
CA SER A 10 30.76 15.68 20.64
C SER A 10 31.26 14.24 20.68
N GLY A 11 30.80 13.36 19.78
CA GLY A 11 31.25 11.97 19.66
C GLY A 11 30.79 11.06 20.80
N ASP A 12 30.06 11.60 21.78
CA ASP A 12 29.45 10.83 22.87
C ASP A 12 28.18 10.15 22.39
N ARG A 13 28.24 8.83 22.28
CA ARG A 13 27.14 7.96 21.85
C ARG A 13 26.37 7.32 23.00
N SER A 14 26.60 7.76 24.24
CA SER A 14 25.83 7.30 25.39
C SER A 14 24.37 7.76 25.30
N PRO A 15 23.43 7.11 26.01
CA PRO A 15 22.02 7.55 26.08
C PRO A 15 21.83 8.98 26.60
N TRP A 16 22.84 9.52 27.28
CA TRP A 16 22.84 10.85 27.88
C TRP A 16 23.64 11.88 27.04
N GLY A 17 24.27 11.43 25.97
CA GLY A 17 25.05 12.26 25.06
C GLY A 17 24.15 13.11 24.16
N GLY A 18 24.57 14.34 23.90
CA GLY A 18 23.88 15.28 22.99
C GLY A 18 23.75 14.79 21.54
N PHE A 19 24.38 13.68 21.17
CA PHE A 19 24.29 13.06 19.84
C PHE A 19 22.85 12.75 19.41
N TRP A 20 22.02 12.25 20.32
CA TRP A 20 20.61 11.93 20.03
C TRP A 20 19.71 13.17 19.91
N PHE A 21 20.17 14.31 20.44
CA PHE A 21 19.39 15.53 20.60
C PHE A 21 19.86 16.68 19.71
N ASN A 22 21.07 16.57 19.15
CA ASN A 22 21.61 17.54 18.22
C ASN A 22 21.16 17.22 16.79
N PRO A 23 20.80 18.24 15.99
CA PRO A 23 20.59 18.04 14.56
C PRO A 23 21.87 17.48 13.96
N VAL A 24 21.79 16.33 13.29
CA VAL A 24 22.92 15.76 12.55
C VAL A 24 23.46 16.85 11.62
N PRO A 25 24.76 17.19 11.66
CA PRO A 25 25.33 18.26 10.85
C PRO A 25 25.08 17.93 9.38
N PHE A 26 24.40 18.86 8.70
CA PHE A 26 23.92 18.68 7.35
C PHE A 26 24.47 19.78 6.45
N ASN A 27 25.39 19.43 5.56
CA ASN A 27 25.97 20.32 4.57
C ASN A 27 25.20 20.23 3.24
N GLY A 28 23.91 20.61 3.24
CA GLY A 28 23.07 20.56 2.05
C GLY A 28 21.89 21.56 2.07
N MET A 29 20.95 21.43 1.13
CA MET A 29 19.75 22.27 1.05
C MET A 29 18.82 22.07 2.25
N ASN A 30 18.38 23.15 2.91
CA ASN A 30 17.46 23.09 4.04
C ASN A 30 16.21 22.22 3.73
N VAL A 31 16.14 21.03 4.35
CA VAL A 31 14.98 20.15 4.25
C VAL A 31 14.15 20.28 5.53
N THR A 32 12.94 20.82 5.36
CA THR A 32 11.87 20.86 6.34
C THR A 32 10.73 19.92 5.91
N ALA A 33 9.84 19.56 6.84
CA ALA A 33 8.63 18.81 6.53
C ALA A 33 7.84 19.43 5.36
N ASP A 34 7.71 20.76 5.35
CA ASP A 34 6.98 21.49 4.31
C ASP A 34 7.69 21.43 2.95
N SER A 35 9.02 21.54 2.93
CA SER A 35 9.79 21.35 1.68
C SER A 35 9.70 19.91 1.16
N SER A 36 9.65 18.92 2.07
CA SER A 36 9.53 17.52 1.70
C SER A 36 8.16 17.19 1.13
N LEU A 37 7.08 17.83 1.61
CA LEU A 37 5.73 17.68 1.04
C LEU A 37 5.63 18.13 -0.42
N GLN A 38 6.57 18.95 -0.92
CA GLN A 38 6.64 19.31 -2.34
C GLN A 38 7.09 18.15 -3.23
N LEU A 39 7.69 17.10 -2.66
CA LEU A 39 7.94 15.84 -3.36
C LEU A 39 6.63 15.03 -3.40
N THR A 40 6.18 14.69 -4.60
CA THR A 40 4.92 13.94 -4.80
C THR A 40 4.93 12.59 -4.11
N ALA A 41 6.08 11.91 -4.03
CA ALA A 41 6.22 10.64 -3.32
C ALA A 41 6.00 10.79 -1.80
N VAL A 42 6.53 11.86 -1.19
CA VAL A 42 6.35 12.14 0.25
C VAL A 42 4.88 12.46 0.52
N TYR A 43 4.29 13.37 -0.25
CA TYR A 43 2.86 13.69 -0.13
C TYR A 43 1.99 12.44 -0.34
N GLY A 44 2.32 11.61 -1.33
CA GLY A 44 1.65 10.33 -1.59
C GLY A 44 1.65 9.41 -0.38
N CYS A 45 2.81 9.20 0.25
CA CYS A 45 2.94 8.34 1.44
C CYS A 45 2.17 8.90 2.64
N VAL A 46 2.33 10.19 2.93
CA VAL A 46 1.62 10.86 4.04
C VAL A 46 0.11 10.78 3.83
N ARG A 47 -0.36 11.03 2.60
CA ARG A 47 -1.77 10.94 2.23
C ARG A 47 -2.31 9.51 2.40
N VAL A 48 -1.58 8.48 1.97
CA VAL A 48 -2.01 7.09 2.12
C VAL A 48 -2.19 6.73 3.60
N LEU A 49 -1.20 7.03 4.45
CA LEU A 49 -1.26 6.74 5.88
C LEU A 49 -2.34 7.56 6.58
N ALA A 50 -2.41 8.87 6.33
CA ALA A 50 -3.42 9.74 6.93
C ALA A 50 -4.85 9.33 6.54
N ASN A 51 -5.08 9.02 5.26
CA ASN A 51 -6.39 8.60 4.79
C ASN A 51 -6.79 7.22 5.34
N ALA A 52 -5.83 6.30 5.51
CA ALA A 52 -6.12 4.99 6.09
C ALA A 52 -6.61 5.12 7.55
N VAL A 53 -6.00 5.99 8.36
CA VAL A 53 -6.46 6.25 9.74
C VAL A 53 -7.75 7.09 9.76
N MET A 54 -7.93 7.97 8.79
CA MET A 54 -9.12 8.80 8.64
C MET A 54 -10.39 7.95 8.45
N THR A 55 -10.32 6.94 7.56
CA THR A 55 -11.48 6.13 7.15
C THR A 55 -11.91 5.12 8.20
N LEU A 56 -11.00 4.74 9.11
CA LEU A 56 -11.31 3.77 10.16
C LEU A 56 -12.26 4.38 11.20
N PRO A 57 -13.31 3.63 11.61
CA PRO A 57 -14.17 4.06 12.69
C PRO A 57 -13.44 3.93 14.02
N PHE A 58 -13.75 4.83 14.96
CA PHE A 58 -13.36 4.64 16.35
C PHE A 58 -14.44 3.81 17.06
N VAL A 59 -14.05 2.71 17.69
CA VAL A 59 -14.96 1.86 18.46
C VAL A 59 -14.49 1.81 19.91
N LEU A 60 -15.44 1.97 20.82
CA LEU A 60 -15.24 1.78 22.25
C LEU A 60 -16.03 0.56 22.69
N TYR A 61 -15.37 -0.36 23.37
CA TYR A 61 -15.95 -1.57 23.92
C TYR A 61 -15.99 -1.53 25.45
N GLU A 62 -17.04 -2.11 26.02
CA GLU A 62 -17.14 -2.53 27.42
C GLU A 62 -16.82 -4.02 27.48
N GLN A 63 -15.92 -4.42 28.38
CA GLN A 63 -15.73 -5.83 28.69
C GLN A 63 -16.90 -6.33 29.53
N MET A 64 -17.54 -7.41 29.08
CA MET A 64 -18.63 -8.06 29.81
C MET A 64 -18.08 -9.16 30.74
N ASP A 65 -18.81 -9.46 31.81
CA ASP A 65 -18.44 -10.50 32.80
C ASP A 65 -18.25 -11.90 32.20
N ASN A 66 -18.90 -12.17 31.07
CA ASN A 66 -18.79 -13.43 30.34
C ASN A 66 -17.59 -13.48 29.37
N GLY A 67 -16.69 -12.49 29.40
CA GLY A 67 -15.56 -12.34 28.49
C GLY A 67 -15.92 -11.74 27.12
N GLY A 68 -17.19 -11.40 26.89
CA GLY A 68 -17.65 -10.72 25.68
C GLY A 68 -17.28 -9.23 25.65
N LYS A 69 -17.49 -8.59 24.48
CA LYS A 69 -17.29 -7.14 24.30
C LYS A 69 -18.56 -6.46 23.81
N LYS A 70 -18.96 -5.36 24.43
CA LYS A 70 -20.13 -4.56 24.03
C LYS A 70 -19.72 -3.22 23.44
N LYS A 71 -20.21 -2.87 22.25
CA LYS A 71 -19.98 -1.52 21.70
C LYS A 71 -20.72 -0.45 22.51
N ILE A 72 -20.02 0.56 23.01
CA ILE A 72 -20.59 1.70 23.74
C ILE A 72 -20.52 2.97 22.89
N THR A 73 -21.66 3.65 22.71
CA THR A 73 -21.76 4.91 21.97
C THR A 73 -22.14 6.12 22.82
N LYS A 74 -22.55 5.90 24.09
CA LYS A 74 -23.01 6.95 25.00
C LYS A 74 -21.90 7.52 25.90
N HIS A 75 -20.70 6.96 25.87
CA HIS A 75 -19.56 7.43 26.66
C HIS A 75 -18.97 8.73 26.10
N TRP A 76 -18.43 9.61 26.96
CA TRP A 76 -17.85 10.90 26.53
C TRP A 76 -16.65 10.71 25.60
N LEU A 77 -15.83 9.68 25.82
CA LEU A 77 -14.68 9.35 24.97
C LEU A 77 -15.11 9.01 23.54
N TYR A 78 -16.23 8.29 23.39
CA TYR A 78 -16.81 7.99 22.07
C TYR A 78 -17.27 9.28 21.37
N LYS A 79 -17.90 10.20 22.11
CA LYS A 79 -18.29 11.50 21.55
C LYS A 79 -17.06 12.28 21.05
N LEU A 80 -15.96 12.25 21.80
CA LEU A 80 -14.73 12.97 21.48
C LEU A 80 -14.08 12.44 20.19
N PHE A 81 -13.85 11.14 20.08
CA PHE A 81 -13.11 10.56 18.95
C PHE A 81 -13.98 10.10 17.76
N ALA A 82 -15.26 9.80 17.98
CA ALA A 82 -16.15 9.30 16.92
C ALA A 82 -17.16 10.34 16.41
N LYS A 83 -17.46 11.42 17.16
CA LYS A 83 -18.49 12.40 16.77
C LYS A 83 -17.95 13.81 16.54
N ARG A 84 -17.27 14.40 17.52
CA ARG A 84 -16.80 15.79 17.46
C ARG A 84 -15.59 15.97 18.39
N PRO A 85 -14.36 16.02 17.86
CA PRO A 85 -13.15 16.23 18.66
C PRO A 85 -13.00 17.67 19.12
N ASN A 86 -13.48 18.63 18.33
CA ASN A 86 -13.47 20.05 18.64
C ASN A 86 -14.51 20.80 17.80
N ASP A 87 -14.56 22.12 17.92
CA ASP A 87 -15.60 22.93 17.29
C ASP A 87 -15.46 23.17 15.78
N PHE A 88 -14.28 22.93 15.21
CA PHE A 88 -13.95 23.30 13.83
C PHE A 88 -13.49 22.13 12.95
N GLN A 89 -13.41 20.91 13.50
CA GLN A 89 -13.06 19.70 12.76
C GLN A 89 -14.05 18.59 13.02
N ASN A 90 -14.34 17.82 11.97
CA ASN A 90 -14.95 16.51 12.15
C ASN A 90 -13.88 15.47 12.58
N PRO A 91 -14.28 14.28 13.06
CA PRO A 91 -13.35 13.26 13.54
C PRO A 91 -12.35 12.77 12.49
N ALA A 92 -12.77 12.71 11.23
CA ALA A 92 -11.95 12.25 10.13
C ALA A 92 -10.82 13.27 9.83
N GLU A 93 -11.16 14.55 9.72
CA GLU A 93 -10.20 15.65 9.56
C GLU A 93 -9.18 15.70 10.69
N PHE A 94 -9.64 15.56 11.93
CA PHE A 94 -8.76 15.54 13.10
C PHE A 94 -7.76 14.38 13.03
N ARG A 95 -8.23 13.15 12.80
CA ARG A 95 -7.35 11.97 12.69
C ARG A 95 -6.37 12.09 11.52
N ALA A 96 -6.85 12.53 10.35
CA ALA A 96 -6.01 12.71 9.17
C ALA A 96 -4.87 13.71 9.44
N MET A 97 -5.18 14.85 10.04
CA MET A 97 -4.19 15.88 10.34
C MET A 97 -3.23 15.44 11.45
N MET A 98 -3.72 14.82 12.52
CA MET A 98 -2.86 14.29 13.59
C MET A 98 -1.94 13.19 13.07
N GLN A 99 -2.43 12.28 12.24
CA GLN A 99 -1.61 11.25 11.59
C GLN A 99 -0.59 11.89 10.63
N GLY A 100 -0.96 12.93 9.88
CA GLY A 100 -0.04 13.66 9.01
C GLY A 100 1.10 14.32 9.79
N HIS A 101 0.79 14.98 10.92
CA HIS A 101 1.78 15.52 11.84
C HIS A 101 2.72 14.43 12.36
N LEU A 102 2.16 13.31 12.80
CA LEU A 102 2.90 12.17 13.32
C LEU A 102 3.84 11.58 12.26
N THR A 103 3.37 11.38 11.03
CA THR A 103 4.17 10.83 9.93
C THR A 103 5.29 11.77 9.48
N LEU A 104 5.08 13.09 9.49
CA LEU A 104 6.12 14.06 9.08
C LEU A 104 7.15 14.33 10.18
N ARG A 105 6.69 14.49 11.42
CA ARG A 105 7.51 15.02 12.53
C ARG A 105 7.78 14.00 13.62
N GLY A 106 7.25 12.79 13.50
CA GLY A 106 7.31 11.77 14.55
C GLY A 106 6.42 12.06 15.75
N ASN A 107 5.71 13.19 15.73
CA ASN A 107 4.96 13.72 16.86
C ASN A 107 3.71 14.46 16.40
N ALA A 108 2.60 14.25 17.10
CA ALA A 108 1.39 15.04 16.95
C ALA A 108 0.83 15.41 18.33
N PHE A 109 0.33 16.63 18.44
CA PHE A 109 -0.08 17.22 19.71
C PHE A 109 -1.49 17.79 19.62
N ALA A 110 -2.31 17.51 20.62
CA ALA A 110 -3.58 18.18 20.82
C ALA A 110 -3.73 18.54 22.30
N ARG A 111 -4.04 19.81 22.58
CA ARG A 111 -4.31 20.27 23.94
C ARG A 111 -5.67 19.74 24.39
N ILE A 112 -5.70 19.20 25.60
CA ILE A 112 -6.89 18.65 26.23
C ILE A 112 -7.58 19.77 27.01
N PHE A 113 -8.87 19.94 26.77
CA PHE A 113 -9.73 20.84 27.54
C PHE A 113 -10.86 20.05 28.18
N GLY A 114 -11.18 20.37 29.44
CA GLY A 114 -12.25 19.71 30.18
C GLY A 114 -13.24 20.70 30.79
N ASN A 115 -14.39 20.18 31.21
CA ASN A 115 -15.40 20.94 31.92
C ASN A 115 -15.17 20.90 33.45
N GLY A 116 -15.94 21.69 34.20
CA GLY A 116 -15.86 21.73 35.67
C GLY A 116 -16.24 20.41 36.38
N ARG A 117 -16.71 19.39 35.65
CA ARG A 117 -17.00 18.04 36.18
C ARG A 117 -15.85 17.06 35.93
N GLY A 118 -14.76 17.51 35.31
CA GLY A 118 -13.59 16.68 34.99
C GLY A 118 -13.70 15.89 33.69
N GLU A 119 -14.77 16.05 32.90
CA GLU A 119 -14.91 15.39 31.60
C GLU A 119 -14.15 16.19 30.53
N VAL A 120 -13.41 15.50 29.66
CA VAL A 120 -12.77 16.13 28.50
C VAL A 120 -13.84 16.52 27.47
N THR A 121 -13.86 17.80 27.09
CA THR A 121 -14.81 18.34 26.11
C THR A 121 -14.21 18.46 24.73
N ASP A 122 -12.94 18.90 24.63
CA ASP A 122 -12.32 19.28 23.38
C ASP A 122 -10.85 18.88 23.30
N LEU A 123 -10.44 18.47 22.10
CA LEU A 123 -9.05 18.26 21.70
C LEU A 123 -8.68 19.28 20.64
N ILE A 124 -7.89 20.28 21.04
CA ILE A 124 -7.46 21.34 20.13
C ILE A 124 -6.08 20.99 19.59
N PRO A 125 -5.96 20.62 18.31
CA PRO A 125 -4.68 20.29 17.70
C PRO A 125 -3.73 21.49 17.73
N ILE A 126 -2.46 21.22 18.01
CA ILE A 126 -1.39 22.21 17.96
C ILE A 126 -0.37 21.74 16.93
N HIS A 127 0.04 22.65 16.06
CA HIS A 127 1.07 22.35 15.08
C HIS A 127 2.37 21.96 15.80
N PRO A 128 3.02 20.82 15.47
CA PRO A 128 4.13 20.32 16.29
C PRO A 128 5.34 21.25 16.35
N ASP A 129 5.59 22.05 15.31
CA ASP A 129 6.70 23.02 15.31
C ASP A 129 6.51 24.15 16.33
N ARG A 130 5.31 24.30 16.90
CA ARG A 130 5.00 25.27 17.97
C ARG A 130 5.14 24.66 19.36
N VAL A 131 5.48 23.37 19.47
CA VAL A 131 5.60 22.67 20.74
C VAL A 131 7.05 22.32 20.99
N THR A 132 7.55 22.72 22.16
CA THR A 132 8.86 22.30 22.67
C THR A 132 8.69 21.59 24.00
N ILE A 133 9.54 20.60 24.26
CA ILE A 133 9.60 19.93 25.55
C ILE A 133 10.63 20.63 26.41
N GLU A 134 10.28 20.88 27.67
CA GLU A 134 11.16 21.46 28.67
C GLU A 134 11.32 20.46 29.83
N LEU A 135 12.54 19.95 29.99
CA LEU A 135 12.93 19.14 31.14
C LEU A 135 13.04 20.05 32.37
N LEU A 136 12.29 19.74 33.44
CA LEU A 136 12.32 20.44 34.72
C LEU A 136 13.16 19.69 35.77
N GLY A 137 13.78 18.60 35.37
CA GLY A 137 14.60 17.68 36.16
C GLY A 137 14.82 16.38 35.35
N ASP A 138 15.31 15.33 36.00
CA ASP A 138 15.67 14.08 35.31
C ASP A 138 14.46 13.32 34.74
N THR A 139 13.32 13.35 35.44
CA THR A 139 12.10 12.61 35.06
C THR A 139 10.88 13.50 34.87
N ASN A 140 10.94 14.75 35.35
CA ASN A 140 9.83 15.69 35.26
C ASN A 140 10.06 16.64 34.10
N TRP A 141 9.04 16.81 33.27
CA TRP A 141 9.09 17.64 32.08
C TRP A 141 7.71 18.18 31.76
N ARG A 142 7.67 19.26 30.99
CA ARG A 142 6.42 19.90 30.55
C ARG A 142 6.48 20.27 29.08
N TYR A 143 5.31 20.52 28.51
CA TYR A 143 5.20 21.12 27.19
C TYR A 143 5.26 22.63 27.29
N ARG A 144 5.72 23.24 26.20
CA ARG A 144 5.80 24.67 26.04
C ARG A 144 5.30 25.01 24.64
N ILE A 145 4.17 25.71 24.58
CA ILE A 145 3.49 26.08 23.33
C ILE A 145 3.84 27.52 22.97
N GLN A 146 4.35 27.74 21.77
CA GLN A 146 4.49 29.07 21.20
C GLN A 146 3.14 29.53 20.63
N ASN A 147 2.64 30.64 21.17
CA ASN A 147 1.41 31.26 20.70
C ASN A 147 1.68 32.17 19.50
N ASN A 148 0.62 32.51 18.75
CA ASN A 148 0.73 33.35 17.56
C ASN A 148 1.18 34.78 17.87
N ASP A 149 0.99 35.24 19.11
CA ASP A 149 1.43 36.55 19.62
C ASP A 149 2.92 36.54 20.05
N GLY A 150 3.63 35.42 19.89
CA GLY A 150 5.01 35.24 20.29
C GLY A 150 5.19 34.92 21.78
N THR A 151 4.11 34.91 22.57
CA THR A 151 4.17 34.45 23.95
C THR A 151 4.30 32.94 24.02
N THR A 152 4.67 32.46 25.20
CA THR A 152 4.89 31.04 25.43
C THR A 152 4.07 30.57 26.61
N THR A 153 3.23 29.56 26.41
CA THR A 153 2.39 28.98 27.45
C THR A 153 2.95 27.63 27.90
N PRO A 154 3.28 27.45 29.20
CA PRO A 154 3.59 26.14 29.74
C PRO A 154 2.31 25.30 29.83
N VAL A 155 2.40 24.02 29.46
CA VAL A 155 1.29 23.06 29.52
C VAL A 155 1.76 21.80 30.22
N ALA A 156 0.97 21.33 31.18
CA ALA A 156 1.26 20.12 31.94
C ALA A 156 1.13 18.88 31.06
N ARG A 157 1.76 17.77 31.48
CA ARG A 157 1.75 16.51 30.71
C ARG A 157 0.33 15.97 30.50
N GLN A 158 -0.49 16.01 31.55
CA GLN A 158 -1.87 15.55 31.55
C GLN A 158 -2.83 16.40 30.70
N ASP A 159 -2.44 17.62 30.35
CA ASP A 159 -3.28 18.55 29.58
C ASP A 159 -2.96 18.49 28.07
N MET A 160 -2.15 17.52 27.64
CA MET A 160 -1.68 17.37 26.27
C MET A 160 -1.79 15.92 25.81
N PHE A 161 -2.62 15.69 24.80
CA PHE A 161 -2.65 14.45 24.06
C PHE A 161 -1.48 14.43 23.07
N HIS A 162 -0.49 13.59 23.33
CA HIS A 162 0.71 13.45 22.51
C HIS A 162 0.81 12.07 21.88
N LEU A 163 0.63 12.03 20.56
CA LEU A 163 0.96 10.86 19.75
C LEU A 163 2.43 10.92 19.34
N LYS A 164 3.16 9.83 19.60
CA LYS A 164 4.58 9.75 19.29
C LYS A 164 4.91 8.45 18.56
N GLY A 165 5.72 8.57 17.51
CA GLY A 165 6.28 7.41 16.82
C GLY A 165 7.43 6.80 17.61
N ILE A 166 8.30 6.06 16.91
CA ILE A 166 9.53 5.51 17.48
C ILE A 166 10.33 6.64 18.14
N SER A 167 10.78 6.41 19.36
CA SER A 167 11.47 7.39 20.20
C SER A 167 12.73 6.76 20.82
N GLY A 168 13.76 7.57 21.03
CA GLY A 168 15.00 7.17 21.72
C GLY A 168 14.96 7.36 23.23
N ASP A 169 14.20 8.36 23.70
CA ASP A 169 14.11 8.78 25.09
C ASP A 169 12.76 8.44 25.74
N GLY A 170 11.78 7.98 24.94
CA GLY A 170 10.40 7.74 25.35
C GLY A 170 9.56 9.03 25.48
N ILE A 171 10.19 10.20 25.38
CA ILE A 171 9.54 11.50 25.55
C ILE A 171 9.17 12.07 24.19
N LEU A 172 10.10 12.15 23.23
CA LEU A 172 9.89 12.71 21.89
C LEU A 172 10.13 11.66 20.80
N GLY A 173 9.20 11.56 19.84
CA GLY A 173 9.37 10.70 18.68
C GLY A 173 10.41 11.24 17.70
N TYR A 174 11.15 10.37 17.05
CA TYR A 174 12.06 10.73 15.97
C TYR A 174 11.28 11.23 14.75
N SER A 175 11.70 12.35 14.17
CA SER A 175 11.13 12.82 12.90
C SER A 175 11.67 12.00 11.73
N PRO A 176 10.81 11.29 10.96
CA PRO A 176 11.26 10.54 9.78
C PRO A 176 11.93 11.43 8.74
N ILE A 177 11.42 12.65 8.56
CA ILE A 177 12.00 13.65 7.64
C ILE A 177 13.40 14.09 8.08
N GLN A 178 13.62 14.28 9.38
CA GLN A 178 14.95 14.66 9.89
C GLN A 178 15.96 13.51 9.74
N LEU A 179 15.54 12.26 10.03
CA LEU A 179 16.39 11.08 9.87
C LEU A 179 16.77 10.84 8.40
N ALA A 180 15.82 11.03 7.47
CA ALA A 180 16.03 10.82 6.04
C ALA A 180 16.43 12.09 5.27
N ARG A 181 16.88 13.14 5.98
CA ARG A 181 17.18 14.46 5.40
C ARG A 181 18.10 14.39 4.18
N ASN A 182 19.13 13.56 4.22
CA ASN A 182 20.09 13.41 3.12
C ASN A 182 19.46 12.83 1.85
N ALA A 183 18.64 11.78 1.99
CA ALA A 183 17.95 11.15 0.87
C ALA A 183 16.94 12.12 0.24
N LEU A 184 16.16 12.81 1.08
CA LEU A 184 15.19 13.81 0.64
C LEU A 184 15.87 15.02 -0.02
N ALA A 185 17.00 15.47 0.50
CA ALA A 185 17.79 16.54 -0.12
C ALA A 185 18.27 16.15 -1.53
N GLY A 186 18.70 14.89 -1.72
CA GLY A 186 19.05 14.35 -3.03
C GLY A 186 17.86 14.35 -4.01
N ALA A 187 16.69 13.90 -3.55
CA ALA A 187 15.47 13.92 -4.36
C ALA A 187 15.04 15.34 -4.75
N ILE A 188 15.09 16.30 -3.82
CA ILE A 188 14.80 17.72 -4.08
C ILE A 188 15.84 18.30 -5.06
N ALA A 189 17.12 17.94 -4.92
CA ALA A 189 18.18 18.40 -5.81
C ALA A 189 17.96 17.92 -7.24
N ALA A 190 17.60 16.65 -7.40
CA ALA A 190 17.27 16.08 -8.70
C ALA A 190 16.04 16.74 -9.33
N GLN A 191 14.99 17.00 -8.54
CA GLN A 191 13.82 17.75 -9.02
C GLN A 191 14.21 19.16 -9.49
N ASN A 192 14.95 19.90 -8.68
CA ASN A 192 15.41 21.25 -9.01
C ASN A 192 16.39 21.27 -10.20
N TYR A 193 17.23 20.25 -10.36
CA TYR A 193 18.04 20.07 -11.56
C TYR A 193 17.16 19.88 -12.78
N GLY A 194 16.20 18.96 -12.73
CA GLY A 194 15.25 18.71 -13.83
C GLY A 194 14.49 19.99 -14.21
N THR A 195 13.94 20.71 -13.24
CA THR A 195 13.26 21.98 -13.48
C THR A 195 14.16 23.00 -14.17
N ARG A 196 15.40 23.21 -13.68
CA ARG A 196 16.36 24.15 -14.30
C ARG A 196 16.78 23.72 -15.70
N TYR A 197 16.97 22.42 -15.91
CA TYR A 197 17.32 21.84 -17.20
C TYR A 197 16.23 22.10 -18.24
N PHE A 198 14.97 21.82 -17.91
CA PHE A 198 13.84 22.06 -18.83
C PHE A 198 13.47 23.54 -18.98
N GLN A 199 13.67 24.36 -17.93
CA GLN A 199 13.57 25.83 -18.04
C GLN A 199 14.63 26.45 -18.97
N ASN A 200 15.70 25.70 -19.27
CA ASN A 200 16.75 26.09 -20.19
C ASN A 200 16.64 25.35 -21.53
N ASP A 201 15.43 24.95 -21.95
CA ASP A 201 15.16 24.25 -23.21
C ASP A 201 16.03 23.00 -23.42
N ALA A 202 16.32 22.28 -22.33
CA ALA A 202 17.20 21.10 -22.33
C ALA A 202 18.61 21.38 -22.88
N SER A 203 19.00 22.66 -22.96
CA SER A 203 20.29 23.09 -23.46
C SER A 203 21.34 23.03 -22.34
N PRO A 204 22.60 22.67 -22.67
CA PRO A 204 23.68 22.63 -21.69
C PRO A 204 23.80 23.96 -20.96
N THR A 205 23.77 23.91 -19.63
CA THR A 205 24.06 25.08 -18.81
C THR A 205 25.55 25.37 -18.84
N GLY A 206 25.89 26.60 -19.21
CA GLY A 206 27.26 27.10 -19.20
C GLY A 206 27.98 26.96 -20.55
N GLY A 207 29.18 27.52 -20.55
CA GLY A 207 30.06 27.66 -21.71
C GLY A 207 31.12 28.68 -21.34
N TRP A 208 32.27 28.62 -22.01
CA TRP A 208 33.31 29.62 -21.83
C TRP A 208 33.61 30.30 -23.16
N ILE A 209 34.02 31.55 -23.07
CA ILE A 209 34.42 32.33 -24.23
C ILE A 209 35.93 32.43 -24.21
N GLU A 210 36.53 31.96 -25.28
CA GLU A 210 37.95 32.12 -25.54
C GLU A 210 38.17 33.47 -26.23
N HIS A 211 38.86 34.38 -25.55
CA HIS A 211 39.24 35.68 -26.07
C HIS A 211 40.68 35.61 -26.63
N PRO A 212 40.94 35.93 -27.91
CA PRO A 212 42.24 35.74 -28.55
C PRO A 212 43.34 36.70 -28.07
N GLY A 213 42.98 37.78 -27.37
CA GLY A 213 43.92 38.76 -26.79
C GLY A 213 43.77 38.98 -25.28
N ASN A 214 44.53 39.92 -24.71
CA ASN A 214 44.40 40.33 -23.31
C ASN A 214 43.53 41.59 -23.18
N PHE A 215 42.70 41.63 -22.13
CA PHE A 215 42.00 42.87 -21.76
C PHE A 215 43.00 43.92 -21.27
N LYS A 216 42.79 45.19 -21.63
CA LYS A 216 43.65 46.33 -21.24
C LYS A 216 43.68 46.55 -19.73
N ASP A 217 42.57 46.31 -19.05
CA ASP A 217 42.41 46.47 -17.60
C ASP A 217 41.35 45.49 -17.05
N THR A 218 41.39 45.26 -15.75
CA THR A 218 40.45 44.46 -14.96
C THR A 218 39.02 45.01 -15.06
N GLU A 219 38.87 46.33 -15.12
CA GLU A 219 37.55 46.97 -15.27
C GLU A 219 36.94 46.70 -16.65
N ALA A 220 37.75 46.76 -17.70
CA ALA A 220 37.31 46.46 -19.06
C ALA A 220 36.82 45.00 -19.21
N ARG A 221 37.48 44.06 -18.52
CA ARG A 221 37.01 42.66 -18.45
C ARG A 221 35.66 42.56 -17.75
N ARG A 222 35.44 43.28 -16.65
CA ARG A 222 34.16 43.26 -15.92
C ARG A 222 33.02 43.83 -16.76
N LEU A 223 33.21 45.02 -17.33
CA LEU A 223 32.24 45.69 -18.21
C LEU A 223 31.87 44.82 -19.41
N TRP A 224 32.86 44.18 -20.04
CA TRP A 224 32.59 43.22 -21.12
C TRP A 224 31.77 42.02 -20.62
N SER A 225 32.15 41.41 -19.49
CA SER A 225 31.44 40.25 -18.94
C SER A 225 29.98 40.58 -18.58
N GLU A 226 29.74 41.76 -18.03
CA GLU A 226 28.39 42.26 -17.71
C GLU A 226 27.58 42.50 -18.98
N SER A 227 28.16 43.16 -19.99
CA SER A 227 27.49 43.40 -21.28
C SER A 227 27.10 42.10 -21.99
N TRP A 228 27.94 41.06 -21.89
CA TRP A 228 27.67 39.74 -22.45
C TRP A 228 26.52 39.06 -21.71
N GLN A 229 26.53 39.10 -20.37
CA GLN A 229 25.47 38.52 -19.56
C GLN A 229 24.12 39.22 -19.79
N GLU A 230 24.10 40.53 -20.03
CA GLU A 230 22.88 41.27 -20.36
C GLU A 230 22.36 40.93 -21.76
N GLN A 231 23.26 40.80 -22.76
CA GLN A 231 22.88 40.40 -24.11
C GLN A 231 22.38 38.96 -24.21
N GLN A 232 22.84 38.05 -23.35
CA GLN A 232 22.46 36.63 -23.38
C GLN A 232 21.47 36.23 -22.26
N GLY A 233 21.14 37.17 -21.37
CA GLY A 233 20.24 36.96 -20.23
C GLY A 233 18.78 37.31 -20.52
N GLY A 234 17.89 36.89 -19.61
CA GLY A 234 16.48 37.30 -19.59
C GLY A 234 15.74 37.04 -20.90
N LYS A 235 15.18 38.10 -21.49
CA LYS A 235 14.41 38.06 -22.75
C LYS A 235 15.23 37.73 -24.00
N ASN A 236 16.56 37.72 -23.90
CA ASN A 236 17.45 37.40 -25.01
C ASN A 236 17.94 35.95 -25.00
N LYS A 237 17.49 35.13 -24.02
CA LYS A 237 17.73 33.69 -24.03
C LYS A 237 17.25 33.05 -25.35
N GLY A 238 18.10 32.20 -25.94
CA GLY A 238 17.80 31.50 -27.20
C GLY A 238 18.05 32.30 -28.48
N LYS A 239 18.47 33.57 -28.39
CA LYS A 239 18.91 34.33 -29.56
C LYS A 239 20.32 33.93 -29.97
N ILE A 240 20.59 33.95 -31.28
CA ILE A 240 21.92 33.67 -31.82
C ILE A 240 22.87 34.79 -31.41
N ALA A 241 23.93 34.44 -30.68
CA ALA A 241 24.99 35.37 -30.33
C ALA A 241 25.93 35.60 -31.52
N VAL A 242 26.14 36.86 -31.90
CA VAL A 242 27.14 37.23 -32.91
C VAL A 242 28.46 37.50 -32.20
N LEU A 243 29.50 36.74 -32.55
CA LEU A 243 30.83 36.85 -31.95
C LEU A 243 31.72 37.72 -32.84
N GLU A 244 32.20 38.83 -32.30
CA GLU A 244 33.12 39.74 -32.99
C GLU A 244 34.60 39.37 -32.73
N TYR A 245 35.51 39.86 -33.59
CA TYR A 245 36.96 39.87 -33.36
C TYR A 245 37.61 38.51 -33.00
N GLY A 246 37.12 37.40 -33.55
CA GLY A 246 37.74 36.08 -33.36
C GLY A 246 37.44 35.43 -32.00
N LEU A 247 36.47 35.95 -31.25
CA LEU A 247 35.92 35.28 -30.07
C LEU A 247 35.36 33.91 -30.44
N LYS A 248 35.69 32.89 -29.65
CA LYS A 248 35.14 31.53 -29.80
C LYS A 248 34.31 31.19 -28.58
N PHE A 249 33.04 30.83 -28.80
CA PHE A 249 32.20 30.28 -27.76
C PHE A 249 32.34 28.76 -27.76
N HIS A 250 32.78 28.23 -26.63
CA HIS A 250 32.79 26.80 -26.38
C HIS A 250 31.54 26.47 -25.54
N PRO A 251 30.53 25.81 -26.13
CA PRO A 251 29.36 25.42 -25.37
C PRO A 251 29.77 24.48 -24.23
N GLY A 252 29.10 24.59 -23.08
CA GLY A 252 29.29 23.66 -21.98
C GLY A 252 29.08 22.20 -22.44
N VAL A 253 29.82 21.28 -21.85
CA VAL A 253 29.71 19.85 -22.18
C VAL A 253 28.28 19.39 -21.88
N PRO A 254 27.50 18.94 -22.90
CA PRO A 254 26.17 18.41 -22.68
C PRO A 254 26.29 17.10 -21.91
N ILE A 255 25.93 17.08 -20.63
CA ILE A 255 25.67 15.81 -19.96
C ILE A 255 24.30 15.36 -20.44
N LYS A 256 24.26 14.34 -21.31
CA LYS A 256 22.98 13.76 -21.73
C LYS A 256 22.35 13.10 -20.51
N ASN A 257 21.10 13.42 -20.21
CA ASN A 257 20.40 12.86 -19.05
C ASN A 257 20.28 11.32 -19.08
N GLY A 258 20.34 10.71 -20.27
CA GLY A 258 20.44 9.25 -20.41
C GLY A 258 21.76 8.68 -19.89
N ASP A 259 22.88 9.37 -20.17
CA ASP A 259 24.21 8.96 -19.68
C ASP A 259 24.34 9.18 -18.17
N ALA A 260 23.63 10.17 -17.62
CA ALA A 260 23.55 10.46 -16.19
C ALA A 260 22.54 9.61 -15.41
N GLN A 261 21.81 8.69 -16.07
CA GLN A 261 20.77 7.85 -15.47
C GLN A 261 19.77 8.64 -14.60
N PHE A 262 19.40 9.84 -15.06
CA PHE A 262 18.61 10.77 -14.26
C PHE A 262 17.20 10.26 -13.97
N ILE A 263 16.59 9.56 -14.95
CA ILE A 263 15.24 9.00 -14.80
C ILE A 263 15.25 7.86 -13.79
N GLU A 264 16.26 7.01 -13.85
CA GLU A 264 16.49 5.88 -12.96
C GLU A 264 16.72 6.36 -11.53
N TYR A 265 17.53 7.42 -11.33
CA TYR A 265 17.71 8.03 -10.01
C TYR A 265 16.39 8.57 -9.44
N ARG A 266 15.57 9.21 -10.28
CA ARG A 266 14.25 9.70 -9.86
C ARG A 266 13.29 8.57 -9.48
N LYS A 267 13.27 7.48 -10.24
CA LYS A 267 12.49 6.27 -9.93
C LYS A 267 12.96 5.64 -8.61
N TYR A 268 14.27 5.49 -8.44
CA TYR A 268 14.87 5.00 -7.21
C TYR A 268 14.48 5.87 -6.00
N SER A 269 14.51 7.19 -6.15
CA SER A 269 14.12 8.14 -5.10
C SER A 269 12.66 7.93 -4.65
N ILE A 270 11.74 7.61 -5.56
CA ILE A 270 10.34 7.31 -5.20
C ILE A 270 10.28 6.06 -4.32
N SER A 271 10.96 4.98 -4.71
CA SER A 271 11.01 3.73 -3.95
C SER A 271 11.70 3.90 -2.59
N ASP A 272 12.77 4.69 -2.52
CA ASP A 272 13.47 4.98 -1.26
C ASP A 272 12.59 5.77 -0.28
N ILE A 273 11.85 6.77 -0.79
CA ILE A 273 10.87 7.52 0.00
C ILE A 273 9.72 6.61 0.46
N ALA A 274 9.20 5.75 -0.42
CA ALA A 274 8.13 4.81 -0.06
C ALA A 274 8.57 3.86 1.07
N ARG A 275 9.81 3.36 1.00
CA ARG A 275 10.45 2.55 2.03
C ARG A 275 10.58 3.27 3.37
N LEU A 276 10.93 4.55 3.36
CA LEU A 276 11.03 5.36 4.59
C LEU A 276 9.71 5.36 5.39
N PHE A 277 8.58 5.44 4.70
CA PHE A 277 7.25 5.47 5.33
C PHE A 277 6.62 4.09 5.51
N GLY A 278 7.28 3.03 5.03
CA GLY A 278 6.71 1.68 5.00
C GLY A 278 5.49 1.57 4.08
N VAL A 279 5.35 2.43 3.07
CA VAL A 279 4.21 2.39 2.14
C VAL A 279 4.62 1.62 0.89
N PRO A 280 3.87 0.59 0.46
CA PRO A 280 4.15 -0.08 -0.80
C PRO A 280 4.09 0.87 -2.01
N PRO A 281 5.02 0.78 -2.98
CA PRO A 281 5.07 1.70 -4.12
C PRO A 281 3.77 1.77 -4.94
N HIS A 282 3.02 0.67 -5.06
CA HIS A 282 1.77 0.64 -5.83
C HIS A 282 0.69 1.55 -5.23
N MET A 283 0.70 1.77 -3.91
CA MET A 283 -0.26 2.66 -3.24
C MET A 283 -0.03 4.14 -3.53
N ILE A 284 1.18 4.50 -3.97
CA ILE A 284 1.53 5.87 -4.40
C ILE A 284 1.59 6.01 -5.93
N GLY A 285 1.16 4.97 -6.67
CA GLY A 285 1.05 4.99 -8.13
C GLY A 285 2.28 4.48 -8.88
N ASP A 286 3.26 3.87 -8.21
CA ASP A 286 4.40 3.23 -8.86
C ASP A 286 4.16 1.72 -9.04
N LEU A 287 3.91 1.31 -10.29
CA LEU A 287 3.55 -0.06 -10.67
C LEU A 287 4.63 -0.77 -11.49
N GLU A 288 5.82 -0.20 -11.65
CA GLU A 288 6.83 -0.69 -12.61
C GLU A 288 7.25 -2.16 -12.38
N LYS A 289 7.18 -2.64 -11.13
CA LYS A 289 7.50 -4.02 -10.75
C LYS A 289 6.30 -4.79 -10.18
N ALA A 290 5.09 -4.24 -10.27
CA ALA A 290 3.91 -4.79 -9.65
C ALA A 290 3.15 -5.71 -10.62
N THR A 291 2.88 -6.95 -10.21
CA THR A 291 1.92 -7.86 -10.85
C THR A 291 0.65 -7.94 -10.01
N PHE A 292 -0.50 -8.30 -10.60
CA PHE A 292 -1.79 -8.34 -9.89
C PHE A 292 -1.75 -9.21 -8.61
N SER A 293 -1.20 -10.41 -8.67
CA SER A 293 -1.08 -11.30 -7.51
C SER A 293 -0.16 -10.76 -6.41
N ASN A 294 0.86 -9.98 -6.79
CA ASN A 294 1.77 -9.34 -5.83
C ASN A 294 1.13 -8.10 -5.18
N ILE A 295 0.21 -7.41 -5.86
CA ILE A 295 -0.47 -6.21 -5.34
C ILE A 295 -1.40 -6.55 -4.17
N GLU A 296 -2.14 -7.66 -4.28
CA GLU A 296 -3.04 -8.10 -3.19
C GLU A 296 -2.25 -8.39 -1.92
N GLN A 297 -1.19 -9.20 -2.04
CA GLN A 297 -0.32 -9.52 -0.91
C GLN A 297 0.33 -8.24 -0.32
N GLN A 298 0.86 -7.35 -1.16
CA GLN A 298 1.43 -6.09 -0.68
C GLN A 298 0.40 -5.18 0.01
N SER A 299 -0.88 -5.25 -0.40
CA SER A 299 -1.95 -4.48 0.25
C SER A 299 -2.27 -5.05 1.63
N ILE A 300 -2.22 -6.38 1.80
CA ILE A 300 -2.32 -7.04 3.10
C ILE A 300 -1.11 -6.68 3.98
N ASP A 301 0.11 -6.78 3.43
CA ASP A 301 1.36 -6.46 4.14
C ASP A 301 1.35 -5.01 4.64
N PHE A 302 0.81 -4.06 3.84
CA PHE A 302 0.61 -2.68 4.29
C PHE A 302 -0.28 -2.59 5.53
N VAL A 303 -1.41 -3.31 5.56
CA VAL A 303 -2.30 -3.29 6.72
C VAL A 303 -1.59 -3.85 7.95
N ILE A 304 -0.91 -4.98 7.80
CA ILE A 304 -0.26 -5.69 8.92
C ILE A 304 0.96 -4.94 9.45
N HIS A 305 1.90 -4.58 8.57
CA HIS A 305 3.23 -4.10 8.96
C HIS A 305 3.35 -2.58 9.00
N SER A 306 2.47 -1.86 8.33
CA SER A 306 2.55 -0.40 8.25
C SER A 306 1.42 0.26 9.00
N LEU A 307 0.16 -0.05 8.68
CA LEU A 307 -1.00 0.61 9.26
C LEU A 307 -1.27 0.18 10.71
N THR A 308 -1.27 -1.12 10.99
CA THR A 308 -1.61 -1.65 12.33
C THR A 308 -0.74 -1.07 13.44
N PRO A 309 0.60 -0.95 13.30
CA PRO A 309 1.42 -0.29 14.32
C PRO A 309 1.02 1.17 14.60
N TRP A 310 0.58 1.92 13.58
CA TRP A 310 0.03 3.27 13.79
C TRP A 310 -1.28 3.22 14.56
N LEU A 311 -2.18 2.29 14.25
CA LEU A 311 -3.45 2.15 14.95
C LEU A 311 -3.25 1.79 16.42
N VAL A 312 -2.35 0.85 16.72
CA VAL A 312 -1.99 0.50 18.10
C VAL A 312 -1.39 1.71 18.83
N CYS A 313 -0.55 2.50 18.17
CA CYS A 313 -0.02 3.74 18.75
C CYS A 313 -1.15 4.72 19.12
N TRP A 314 -2.18 4.85 18.27
CA TRP A 314 -3.36 5.64 18.58
C TRP A 314 -4.16 5.05 19.76
N GLU A 315 -4.44 3.74 19.75
CA GLU A 315 -5.20 3.04 20.79
C GLU A 315 -4.53 3.18 22.16
N GLU A 316 -3.24 2.88 22.24
CA GLU A 316 -2.46 2.97 23.47
C GLU A 316 -2.28 4.40 23.96
N ALA A 317 -2.10 5.37 23.04
CA ALA A 317 -2.05 6.77 23.45
C ALA A 317 -3.40 7.26 23.99
N ILE A 318 -4.52 6.81 23.42
CA ILE A 318 -5.85 7.15 23.93
C ILE A 318 -6.05 6.50 25.30
N ARG A 319 -5.69 5.22 25.46
CA ARG A 319 -5.74 4.53 26.75
C ARG A 319 -4.92 5.27 27.81
N TYR A 320 -3.67 5.59 27.50
CA TYR A 320 -2.75 6.27 28.44
C TYR A 320 -3.24 7.65 28.90
N ASN A 321 -3.90 8.43 28.04
CA ASN A 321 -4.28 9.81 28.37
C ASN A 321 -5.71 9.93 28.92
N PHE A 322 -6.62 9.01 28.59
CA PHE A 322 -8.06 9.18 28.83
C PHE A 322 -8.68 8.06 29.66
N LEU A 323 -8.00 6.93 29.86
CA LEU A 323 -8.48 5.81 30.67
C LEU A 323 -7.59 5.65 31.90
N ASP A 324 -8.18 5.17 32.99
CA ASP A 324 -7.44 4.84 34.19
C ASP A 324 -6.58 3.58 33.94
N PRO A 325 -5.30 3.56 34.35
CA PRO A 325 -4.46 2.36 34.21
C PRO A 325 -5.05 1.09 34.85
N ASP A 326 -5.85 1.24 35.91
CA ASP A 326 -6.48 0.12 36.62
C ASP A 326 -7.87 -0.24 36.04
N ASP A 327 -8.37 0.52 35.06
CA ASP A 327 -9.66 0.28 34.41
C ASP A 327 -9.49 -0.55 33.12
N ASP A 328 -9.68 -1.87 33.28
CA ASP A 328 -9.73 -2.81 32.16
C ASP A 328 -11.16 -2.96 31.58
N THR A 329 -12.15 -2.22 32.09
CA THR A 329 -13.54 -2.34 31.61
C THR A 329 -13.74 -1.75 30.23
N LEU A 330 -12.92 -0.77 29.84
CA LEU A 330 -13.03 -0.06 28.58
C LEU A 330 -11.88 -0.39 27.63
N GLN A 331 -12.22 -0.75 26.39
CA GLN A 331 -11.24 -0.99 25.34
C GLN A 331 -11.50 -0.12 24.10
N VAL A 332 -10.44 0.53 23.62
CA VAL A 332 -10.45 1.32 22.40
C VAL A 332 -9.91 0.49 21.24
N GLU A 333 -10.57 0.54 20.08
CA GLU A 333 -10.14 -0.19 18.89
C GLU A 333 -10.44 0.58 17.59
N PHE A 334 -9.50 0.52 16.64
CA PHE A 334 -9.69 0.89 15.24
C PHE A 334 -9.77 -0.37 14.36
N PRO A 335 -10.98 -0.88 14.06
CA PRO A 335 -11.13 -2.18 13.42
C PRO A 335 -10.77 -2.15 11.93
N THR A 336 -9.66 -2.81 11.59
CA THR A 336 -9.13 -2.92 10.21
C THR A 336 -10.07 -3.66 9.25
N ILE A 337 -10.98 -4.48 9.76
CA ILE A 337 -12.03 -5.14 8.96
C ILE A 337 -12.88 -4.14 8.17
N SER A 338 -12.96 -2.89 8.63
CA SER A 338 -13.68 -1.81 7.94
C SER A 338 -13.07 -1.47 6.58
N LEU A 339 -11.80 -1.80 6.35
CA LEU A 339 -11.12 -1.60 5.06
C LEU A 339 -11.69 -2.52 3.96
N LEU A 340 -12.26 -3.68 4.32
CA LEU A 340 -12.93 -4.58 3.38
C LEU A 340 -14.22 -4.00 2.79
N ARG A 341 -14.69 -2.83 3.26
CA ARG A 341 -15.87 -2.17 2.68
C ARG A 341 -15.69 -1.85 1.19
N GLY A 342 -14.45 -1.69 0.72
CA GLY A 342 -14.14 -1.46 -0.69
C GLY A 342 -14.17 -2.72 -1.57
N ASP A 343 -14.18 -3.91 -0.98
CA ASP A 343 -14.15 -5.20 -1.69
C ASP A 343 -15.37 -6.05 -1.31
N SER A 344 -16.44 -5.90 -2.09
CA SER A 344 -17.68 -6.65 -1.88
C SER A 344 -17.51 -8.16 -2.07
N ALA A 345 -16.55 -8.61 -2.87
CA ALA A 345 -16.32 -10.03 -3.12
C ALA A 345 -15.64 -10.68 -1.90
N ALA A 346 -14.52 -10.13 -1.44
CA ALA A 346 -13.83 -10.62 -0.25
C ALA A 346 -14.73 -10.54 0.99
N ARG A 347 -15.51 -9.46 1.12
CA ARG A 347 -16.49 -9.29 2.21
C ARG A 347 -17.63 -10.31 2.13
N GLY A 348 -18.14 -10.60 0.93
CA GLY A 348 -19.14 -11.63 0.71
C GLY A 348 -18.66 -13.03 1.09
N ILE A 349 -17.43 -13.39 0.69
CA ILE A 349 -16.80 -14.65 1.08
C ILE A 349 -16.66 -14.74 2.60
N TYR A 350 -16.13 -13.70 3.24
CA TYR A 350 -15.96 -13.64 4.69
C TYR A 350 -17.28 -13.86 5.46
N ILE A 351 -18.34 -13.13 5.07
CA ILE A 351 -19.66 -13.25 5.70
C ILE A 351 -20.24 -14.65 5.46
N ASN A 352 -20.18 -15.15 4.22
CA ASN A 352 -20.69 -16.47 3.88
C ASN A 352 -20.00 -17.58 4.68
N THR A 353 -18.67 -17.59 4.76
CA THR A 353 -17.92 -18.57 5.53
C THR A 353 -18.29 -18.55 7.01
N ARG A 354 -18.48 -17.36 7.61
CA ARG A 354 -18.87 -17.26 9.02
C ARG A 354 -20.29 -17.75 9.30
N ILE A 355 -21.23 -17.48 8.39
CA ILE A 355 -22.60 -17.96 8.47
C ILE A 355 -22.64 -19.49 8.30
N MET A 356 -21.95 -20.03 7.30
CA MET A 356 -21.92 -21.47 7.03
C MET A 356 -21.31 -22.25 8.20
N ASN A 357 -20.26 -21.73 8.83
CA ASN A 357 -19.63 -22.38 9.99
C ASN A 357 -20.41 -22.20 11.31
N GLY A 358 -21.58 -21.53 11.30
CA GLY A 358 -22.37 -21.27 12.50
C GLY A 358 -21.75 -20.27 13.49
N SER A 359 -20.71 -19.53 13.08
CA SER A 359 -20.03 -18.55 13.93
C SER A 359 -20.68 -17.16 13.92
N MET A 360 -21.59 -16.92 12.98
CA MET A 360 -22.31 -15.67 12.80
C MET A 360 -23.74 -15.98 12.37
N THR A 361 -24.72 -15.29 12.94
CA THR A 361 -26.12 -15.43 12.52
C THR A 361 -26.38 -14.62 11.26
N ARG A 362 -27.44 -14.98 10.53
CA ARG A 362 -27.82 -14.22 9.32
C ARG A 362 -28.27 -12.80 9.68
N ASN A 363 -28.93 -12.61 10.82
CA ASN A 363 -29.31 -11.27 11.29
C ASN A 363 -28.11 -10.42 11.71
N GLU A 364 -27.07 -11.01 12.30
CA GLU A 364 -25.81 -10.29 12.57
C GLU A 364 -25.15 -9.81 11.28
N ALA A 365 -25.14 -10.63 10.22
CA ALA A 365 -24.65 -10.24 8.91
C ALA A 365 -25.48 -9.10 8.29
N ARG A 366 -26.82 -9.14 8.42
CA ARG A 366 -27.71 -8.06 7.97
C ARG A 366 -27.40 -6.74 8.69
N LEU A 367 -27.30 -6.76 10.01
CA LEU A 367 -26.93 -5.58 10.78
C LEU A 367 -25.54 -5.04 10.40
N MET A 368 -24.60 -5.93 10.07
CA MET A 368 -23.26 -5.56 9.60
C MET A 368 -23.28 -4.87 8.22
N GLU A 369 -24.23 -5.20 7.35
CA GLU A 369 -24.49 -4.54 6.06
C GLU A 369 -25.39 -3.32 6.17
N GLY A 370 -25.96 -3.04 7.35
CA GLY A 370 -26.92 -1.95 7.56
C GLY A 370 -28.37 -2.31 7.21
N ASP A 371 -28.66 -3.59 7.01
CA ASP A 371 -29.99 -4.14 6.81
C ASP A 371 -30.71 -4.40 8.15
N ASN A 372 -32.04 -4.29 8.13
CA ASN A 372 -32.87 -4.66 9.29
C ASN A 372 -32.90 -6.19 9.49
N PRO A 373 -32.93 -6.67 10.74
CA PRO A 373 -33.10 -8.09 11.02
C PRO A 373 -34.45 -8.61 10.50
N LEU A 374 -34.49 -9.89 10.15
CA LEU A 374 -35.70 -10.60 9.74
C LEU A 374 -36.03 -11.69 10.75
N ASP A 375 -37.30 -12.01 10.88
CA ASP A 375 -37.75 -13.06 11.79
C ASP A 375 -37.21 -14.44 11.36
N GLY A 376 -36.87 -15.29 12.34
CA GLY A 376 -36.32 -16.64 12.11
C GLY A 376 -34.85 -16.71 11.63
N LEU A 377 -34.11 -15.60 11.64
CA LEU A 377 -32.71 -15.55 11.19
C LEU A 377 -31.68 -15.33 12.32
N ASP A 378 -32.10 -15.46 13.58
CA ASP A 378 -31.26 -15.31 14.77
C ASP A 378 -30.53 -16.58 15.20
N GLU A 379 -30.91 -17.73 14.64
CA GLU A 379 -30.23 -19.01 14.93
C GLU A 379 -29.04 -19.23 13.98
N PRO A 380 -27.87 -19.63 14.49
CA PRO A 380 -26.73 -20.02 13.66
C PRO A 380 -27.07 -21.24 12.80
N LEU A 381 -26.62 -21.23 11.54
CA LEU A 381 -26.69 -22.42 10.72
C LEU A 381 -25.77 -23.51 11.26
N ARG A 382 -26.27 -24.74 11.29
CA ARG A 382 -25.48 -25.93 11.59
C ARG A 382 -25.30 -26.72 10.30
N PRO A 383 -24.06 -26.88 9.80
CA PRO A 383 -23.81 -27.78 8.69
C PRO A 383 -24.28 -29.20 9.03
N LEU A 384 -25.09 -29.82 8.16
CA LEU A 384 -25.59 -31.19 8.37
C LEU A 384 -24.47 -32.22 8.61
N ASN A 385 -23.27 -31.95 8.09
CA ASN A 385 -22.10 -32.81 8.23
C ASN A 385 -21.30 -32.59 9.53
N MET A 386 -21.72 -31.71 10.43
CA MET A 386 -21.05 -31.41 11.71
C MET A 386 -21.98 -31.59 12.93
N ILE A 387 -22.99 -32.45 12.81
CA ILE A 387 -23.84 -32.86 13.94
C ILE A 387 -23.03 -33.84 14.80
N ALA A 388 -23.02 -33.66 16.12
CA ALA A 388 -22.43 -34.62 17.05
C ALA A 388 -23.26 -35.91 17.05
N ASP A 389 -22.62 -37.09 17.10
CA ASP A 389 -23.30 -38.41 17.01
C ASP A 389 -24.51 -38.54 17.96
N SER A 390 -24.49 -37.87 19.12
CA SER A 390 -25.58 -37.87 20.09
C SER A 390 -26.85 -37.11 19.67
N ALA A 391 -26.77 -36.24 18.67
CA ALA A 391 -27.91 -35.46 18.16
C ALA A 391 -28.46 -36.01 16.83
N ALA A 392 -27.73 -36.92 16.17
CA ALA A 392 -28.21 -37.62 14.98
C ALA A 392 -29.30 -38.67 15.31
N GLU A 393 -29.31 -39.20 16.54
CA GLU A 393 -30.32 -40.18 16.98
C GLU A 393 -31.71 -39.56 17.26
N GLU A 394 -31.79 -38.23 17.47
CA GLU A 394 -33.08 -37.56 17.73
C GLU A 394 -33.87 -37.24 16.44
N GLU A 395 -33.20 -37.04 15.30
CA GLU A 395 -33.88 -36.70 14.03
C GLU A 395 -34.51 -37.91 13.32
N ASP A 396 -33.99 -39.13 13.52
CA ASP A 396 -34.53 -40.35 12.89
C ASP A 396 -35.86 -40.84 13.53
N THR A 397 -36.30 -40.24 14.64
CA THR A 397 -37.55 -40.64 15.33
C THR A 397 -38.80 -39.89 14.88
N ASN A 398 -38.68 -38.85 14.03
CA ASN A 398 -39.83 -38.08 13.52
C ASN A 398 -40.27 -38.49 12.11
N VAL A 399 -40.32 -39.79 11.84
CA VAL A 399 -40.84 -40.37 10.60
C VAL A 399 -42.22 -40.97 10.86
N LEU A 400 -43.25 -40.28 10.34
CA LEU A 400 -44.61 -40.71 9.98
C LEU A 400 -45.69 -40.76 11.09
N ASP A 401 -46.43 -39.66 11.25
CA ASP A 401 -47.87 -39.74 11.57
C ASP A 401 -48.65 -39.78 10.23
N ASP A 402 -49.02 -41.00 9.82
CA ASP A 402 -49.94 -41.29 8.71
C ASP A 402 -51.39 -41.10 9.18
N ASP A 403 -51.90 -39.88 9.27
CA ASP A 403 -53.37 -39.63 9.32
C ASP A 403 -53.71 -38.16 9.01
N GLU A 404 -53.90 -37.83 7.73
CA GLU A 404 -54.93 -36.91 7.22
C GLU A 404 -54.68 -36.59 5.72
N LEU A 405 -55.35 -37.33 4.82
CA LEU A 405 -55.48 -36.94 3.41
C LEU A 405 -56.93 -36.48 3.15
N PRO A 406 -57.18 -35.24 2.73
CA PRO A 406 -58.51 -34.84 2.31
C PRO A 406 -58.80 -35.32 0.88
N ALA A 407 -59.97 -35.95 0.73
CA ALA A 407 -60.52 -36.45 -0.51
C ALA A 407 -61.14 -35.33 -1.38
N ASN A 408 -60.73 -35.24 -2.65
CA ASN A 408 -61.45 -34.73 -3.85
C ASN A 408 -60.43 -34.57 -5.01
N ALA A 409 -60.65 -34.90 -6.29
CA ALA A 409 -61.81 -35.38 -7.02
C ALA A 409 -61.39 -35.98 -8.39
N ASN A 410 -62.14 -37.02 -8.80
CA ASN A 410 -62.56 -37.44 -10.16
C ASN A 410 -61.57 -38.03 -11.21
N PRO A 411 -62.06 -38.95 -12.08
CA PRO A 411 -61.43 -40.25 -12.31
C PRO A 411 -61.59 -40.64 -13.80
N ASN A 412 -60.88 -40.04 -14.74
CA ASN A 412 -60.92 -40.48 -16.15
C ASN A 412 -59.84 -39.79 -16.99
N ALA A 413 -58.71 -40.46 -17.18
CA ALA A 413 -58.00 -40.54 -18.46
C ALA A 413 -56.99 -41.71 -18.40
N PRO A 414 -56.77 -42.45 -19.50
CA PRO A 414 -56.40 -43.86 -19.47
C PRO A 414 -54.90 -44.11 -19.31
N SER A 415 -54.59 -45.26 -18.70
CA SER A 415 -53.27 -45.88 -18.63
C SER A 415 -52.80 -46.36 -20.00
N ASP A 416 -51.59 -45.96 -20.41
CA ASP A 416 -50.79 -46.69 -21.39
C ASP A 416 -49.29 -46.43 -21.11
N ASN A 417 -48.63 -47.42 -20.52
CA ASN A 417 -47.20 -47.72 -20.69
C ASN A 417 -47.15 -49.07 -21.42
N PRO A 418 -46.14 -49.46 -22.25
CA PRO A 418 -44.67 -49.27 -22.06
C PRO A 418 -43.88 -49.18 -23.43
N PRO A 419 -42.54 -49.42 -23.61
CA PRO A 419 -41.50 -49.87 -22.67
C PRO A 419 -40.10 -49.18 -22.72
N GLU A 420 -39.30 -49.59 -21.73
CA GLU A 420 -37.83 -49.59 -21.52
C GLU A 420 -36.97 -49.60 -22.82
N ASP A 421 -35.72 -49.11 -22.88
CA ASP A 421 -34.61 -49.64 -22.07
C ASP A 421 -33.27 -48.88 -22.21
N SER A 422 -32.46 -49.02 -21.15
CA SER A 422 -30.99 -49.04 -21.09
C SER A 422 -30.14 -47.76 -20.86
N LYS A 423 -29.72 -47.66 -19.59
CA LYS A 423 -28.34 -47.52 -19.06
C LYS A 423 -27.54 -46.23 -19.34
N SER A 424 -27.28 -45.50 -18.25
CA SER A 424 -25.90 -45.35 -17.75
C SER A 424 -25.86 -45.11 -16.23
N LYS A 425 -25.26 -46.06 -15.51
CA LYS A 425 -24.86 -45.98 -14.11
C LYS A 425 -23.71 -44.97 -13.96
N LYS A 426 -23.83 -43.99 -13.06
CA LYS A 426 -22.66 -43.32 -12.47
C LYS A 426 -22.05 -44.26 -11.41
N PRO A 427 -20.73 -44.51 -11.40
CA PRO A 427 -20.13 -45.30 -10.35
C PRO A 427 -19.96 -44.50 -9.07
N ALA A 428 -20.06 -45.23 -7.96
CA ALA A 428 -20.01 -44.78 -6.59
C ALA A 428 -18.65 -44.18 -6.19
N SER A 429 -18.71 -43.21 -5.29
CA SER A 429 -17.58 -42.59 -4.60
C SER A 429 -16.89 -43.61 -3.68
N ALA A 430 -15.66 -44.00 -4.05
CA ALA A 430 -14.70 -44.57 -3.12
C ALA A 430 -13.73 -43.46 -2.68
N GLY A 431 -13.58 -43.27 -1.37
CA GLY A 431 -12.76 -42.21 -0.79
C GLY A 431 -11.29 -42.32 -1.16
N PHE A 432 -10.65 -41.18 -1.41
CA PHE A 432 -9.21 -40.98 -1.36
C PHE A 432 -8.89 -39.58 -0.82
N SER A 433 -7.86 -39.51 0.01
CA SER A 433 -7.31 -38.33 0.68
C SER A 433 -6.77 -37.30 -0.31
N PHE A 434 -6.90 -36.00 0.00
CA PHE A 434 -6.35 -34.89 -0.77
C PHE A 434 -4.81 -34.83 -0.73
N PRO A 435 -4.14 -34.90 -1.90
CA PRO A 435 -3.04 -34.00 -2.18
C PRO A 435 -3.01 -33.40 -3.61
N ASP A 436 -4.16 -33.19 -4.29
CA ASP A 436 -4.13 -32.93 -5.75
C ASP A 436 -4.24 -31.46 -6.22
N ASP A 437 -4.85 -30.52 -5.50
CA ASP A 437 -4.98 -29.14 -6.02
C ASP A 437 -3.64 -28.41 -6.18
N ARG A 438 -2.70 -28.66 -5.27
CA ARG A 438 -1.34 -28.12 -5.35
C ARG A 438 -0.53 -28.77 -6.47
N LEU A 439 -0.74 -30.07 -6.71
CA LEU A 439 -0.09 -30.83 -7.78
C LEU A 439 -0.62 -30.40 -9.15
N LEU A 440 -1.95 -30.21 -9.27
CA LEU A 440 -2.61 -29.63 -10.44
C LEU A 440 -2.14 -28.20 -10.72
N ALA A 441 -2.05 -27.35 -9.70
CA ALA A 441 -1.53 -25.99 -9.86
C ALA A 441 -0.05 -25.97 -10.28
N LEU A 442 0.77 -26.86 -9.73
CA LEU A 442 2.20 -26.96 -10.06
C LEU A 442 2.40 -27.52 -11.49
N ALA A 443 1.58 -28.51 -11.88
CA ALA A 443 1.56 -29.06 -13.23
C ALA A 443 1.08 -28.02 -14.26
N GLY A 444 0.04 -27.24 -13.93
CA GLY A 444 -0.45 -26.13 -14.75
C GLY A 444 0.63 -25.06 -14.96
N ALA A 445 1.31 -24.65 -13.89
CA ALA A 445 2.40 -23.67 -13.97
C ALA A 445 3.65 -24.21 -14.71
N ALA A 446 3.89 -25.52 -14.69
CA ALA A 446 4.95 -26.15 -15.49
C ALA A 446 4.57 -26.17 -16.99
N ALA A 447 3.33 -26.57 -17.31
CA ALA A 447 2.82 -26.60 -18.68
C ALA A 447 2.80 -25.20 -19.33
N GLU A 448 2.41 -24.16 -18.59
CA GLU A 448 2.36 -22.79 -19.11
C GLU A 448 3.76 -22.24 -19.45
N ARG A 449 4.77 -22.59 -18.64
CA ARG A 449 6.17 -22.21 -18.90
C ARG A 449 6.73 -22.90 -20.13
N ILE A 450 6.38 -24.17 -20.33
CA ILE A 450 6.77 -24.95 -21.51
C ILE A 450 6.11 -24.36 -22.75
N ALA A 451 4.79 -24.12 -22.72
CA ALA A 451 4.04 -23.54 -23.84
C ALA A 451 4.60 -22.19 -24.29
N ARG A 452 4.94 -21.28 -23.36
CA ARG A 452 5.57 -19.99 -23.68
C ARG A 452 6.92 -20.17 -24.38
N ARG A 453 7.73 -21.12 -23.90
CA ARG A 453 9.05 -21.40 -24.47
C ARG A 453 8.95 -22.06 -25.84
N GLU A 454 7.99 -22.94 -26.05
CA GLU A 454 7.72 -23.56 -27.34
C GLU A 454 7.31 -22.54 -28.40
N VAL A 455 6.42 -21.60 -28.05
CA VAL A 455 6.02 -20.52 -28.98
C VAL A 455 7.22 -19.68 -29.41
N GLU A 456 8.10 -19.32 -28.47
CA GLU A 456 9.31 -18.54 -28.77
C GLU A 456 10.26 -19.31 -29.70
N ILE A 457 10.49 -20.59 -29.41
CA ILE A 457 11.37 -21.46 -30.19
C ILE A 457 10.80 -21.73 -31.58
N ALA A 458 9.50 -22.04 -31.68
CA ALA A 458 8.81 -22.30 -32.94
C ALA A 458 8.83 -21.06 -33.84
N THR A 459 8.53 -19.88 -33.28
CA THR A 459 8.56 -18.60 -34.02
C THR A 459 9.97 -18.30 -34.55
N LYS A 460 10.99 -18.50 -33.70
CA LYS A 460 12.38 -18.24 -34.08
C LYS A 460 12.90 -19.25 -35.10
N ALA A 461 12.62 -20.54 -34.93
CA ALA A 461 13.04 -21.60 -35.83
C ALA A 461 12.38 -21.46 -37.22
N TYR A 462 11.10 -21.11 -37.25
CA TYR A 462 10.38 -20.88 -38.50
C TYR A 462 10.93 -19.65 -39.25
N SER A 463 11.26 -18.57 -38.54
CA SER A 463 11.87 -17.37 -39.15
C SER A 463 13.29 -17.57 -39.70
N SER A 464 13.99 -18.63 -39.28
CA SER A 464 15.43 -18.80 -39.54
C SER A 464 15.80 -19.99 -40.43
N GLY A 465 14.88 -20.90 -40.74
CA GLY A 465 15.22 -22.01 -41.65
C GLY A 465 14.17 -23.10 -41.90
N GLY A 466 12.87 -22.84 -41.70
CA GLY A 466 11.81 -23.78 -42.07
C GLY A 466 11.77 -25.08 -41.25
N PRO A 467 11.19 -26.18 -41.80
CA PRO A 467 10.91 -27.42 -41.06
C PRO A 467 12.13 -28.10 -40.42
N ASP A 468 13.29 -28.08 -41.09
CA ASP A 468 14.53 -28.68 -40.57
C ASP A 468 15.10 -27.89 -39.38
N ALA A 469 14.92 -26.56 -39.36
CA ALA A 469 15.29 -25.73 -38.23
C ALA A 469 14.35 -25.98 -37.04
N LEU A 470 13.06 -26.20 -37.30
CA LEU A 470 12.05 -26.53 -36.29
C LEU A 470 12.36 -27.88 -35.62
N ALA A 471 12.67 -28.92 -36.40
CA ALA A 471 13.04 -30.23 -35.88
C ALA A 471 14.28 -30.19 -34.97
N ARG A 472 15.32 -29.45 -35.37
CA ARG A 472 16.51 -29.24 -34.50
C ARG A 472 16.17 -28.50 -33.22
N ALA A 473 15.27 -27.53 -33.29
CA ALA A 473 14.90 -26.71 -32.15
C ALA A 473 14.06 -27.49 -31.12
N TYR A 474 13.09 -28.30 -31.58
CA TYR A 474 12.32 -29.21 -30.72
C TYR A 474 13.17 -30.35 -30.16
N ALA A 475 14.13 -30.88 -30.93
CA ALA A 475 15.09 -31.87 -30.43
C ALA A 475 15.96 -31.30 -29.28
N ALA A 476 16.36 -30.03 -29.36
CA ALA A 476 17.06 -29.34 -28.27
C ALA A 476 16.14 -29.00 -27.08
N HIS A 477 14.82 -28.88 -27.31
CA HIS A 477 13.82 -28.58 -26.29
C HIS A 477 13.40 -29.82 -25.47
N ALA A 478 13.39 -31.00 -26.07
CA ALA A 478 12.91 -32.24 -25.46
C ALA A 478 13.51 -32.57 -24.06
N PRO A 479 14.83 -32.43 -23.80
CA PRO A 479 15.39 -32.69 -22.46
C PRO A 479 14.82 -31.77 -21.38
N PHE A 480 14.52 -30.51 -21.72
CA PHE A 480 13.92 -29.54 -20.81
C PHE A 480 12.47 -29.92 -20.48
N VAL A 481 11.67 -30.33 -21.47
CA VAL A 481 10.28 -30.76 -21.27
C VAL A 481 10.21 -32.02 -20.40
N SER A 482 11.09 -33.00 -20.66
CA SER A 482 11.20 -34.22 -19.85
C SER A 482 11.55 -33.90 -18.40
N ALA A 483 12.52 -33.01 -18.16
CA ALA A 483 12.90 -32.61 -16.81
C ALA A 483 11.81 -31.78 -16.10
N ALA A 484 11.09 -30.93 -16.84
CA ALA A 484 10.09 -30.03 -16.27
C ALA A 484 8.76 -30.74 -15.92
N LEU A 485 8.39 -31.78 -16.67
CA LEU A 485 7.16 -32.55 -16.44
C LEU A 485 7.40 -33.92 -15.80
N GLY A 486 8.66 -34.34 -15.62
CA GLY A 486 8.99 -35.63 -15.01
C GLY A 486 8.58 -36.85 -15.86
N VAL A 487 8.42 -36.67 -17.17
CA VAL A 487 7.98 -37.71 -18.12
C VAL A 487 9.16 -38.30 -18.91
N SER A 488 8.99 -39.53 -19.39
CA SER A 488 10.06 -40.24 -20.12
C SER A 488 10.41 -39.51 -21.43
N MET A 489 11.68 -39.59 -21.85
CA MET A 489 12.15 -38.98 -23.10
C MET A 489 11.50 -39.57 -24.34
N GLU A 490 10.95 -40.78 -24.27
CA GLU A 490 10.22 -41.41 -25.37
C GLU A 490 8.86 -40.73 -25.59
N SER A 491 8.11 -40.46 -24.52
CA SER A 491 6.84 -39.73 -24.58
C SER A 491 7.02 -38.28 -25.03
N VAL A 492 8.11 -37.63 -24.61
CA VAL A 492 8.42 -36.26 -25.03
C VAL A 492 8.79 -36.19 -26.51
N LYS A 493 9.53 -37.17 -27.03
CA LYS A 493 9.86 -37.22 -28.46
C LYS A 493 8.60 -37.39 -29.32
N ALA A 494 7.71 -38.30 -28.94
CA ALA A 494 6.43 -38.48 -29.63
C ALA A 494 5.60 -37.19 -29.65
N TYR A 495 5.56 -36.47 -28.52
CA TYR A 495 4.92 -35.16 -28.42
C TYR A 495 5.56 -34.12 -29.34
N CYS A 496 6.90 -33.98 -29.32
CA CYS A 496 7.61 -33.05 -30.19
C CYS A 496 7.38 -33.34 -31.68
N ASP A 497 7.37 -34.62 -32.08
CA ASP A 497 7.14 -35.03 -33.46
C ASP A 497 5.70 -34.69 -33.92
N GLU A 498 4.72 -34.88 -33.04
CA GLU A 498 3.33 -34.47 -33.28
C GLU A 498 3.21 -32.94 -33.40
N GLN A 499 3.89 -32.18 -32.55
CA GLN A 499 3.88 -30.72 -32.63
C GLN A 499 4.55 -30.20 -33.90
N ILE A 500 5.66 -30.79 -34.34
CA ILE A 500 6.31 -30.44 -35.61
C ILE A 500 5.36 -30.68 -36.78
N ALA A 501 4.63 -31.81 -36.77
CA ALA A 501 3.66 -32.12 -37.82
C ALA A 501 2.49 -31.12 -37.85
N ILE A 502 1.98 -30.72 -36.69
CA ILE A 502 0.91 -29.72 -36.55
C ILE A 502 1.37 -28.34 -37.05
N VAL A 503 2.55 -27.89 -36.62
CA VAL A 503 3.10 -26.57 -36.99
C VAL A 503 3.47 -26.51 -38.46
N CYS A 504 3.91 -27.63 -39.06
CA CYS A 504 4.19 -27.69 -40.50
C CYS A 504 2.92 -27.80 -41.37
N ALA A 505 1.79 -28.26 -40.82
CA ALA A 505 0.54 -28.45 -41.55
C ALA A 505 -0.34 -27.18 -41.65
N VAL A 506 -0.04 -26.14 -40.87
CA VAL A 506 -0.81 -24.88 -40.83
C VAL A 506 -0.01 -23.78 -41.52
N SER A 507 -0.63 -23.04 -42.45
CA SER A 507 0.03 -21.91 -43.10
C SER A 507 0.26 -20.77 -42.10
N SER A 508 1.32 -19.97 -42.28
CA SER A 508 1.77 -18.97 -41.30
C SER A 508 0.69 -17.98 -40.84
N ASP A 509 -0.33 -17.75 -41.66
CA ASP A 509 -1.41 -16.79 -41.37
C ASP A 509 -2.53 -17.38 -40.48
N GLU A 510 -2.72 -18.71 -40.45
CA GLU A 510 -3.78 -19.37 -39.67
C GLU A 510 -3.39 -19.63 -38.20
N LEU A 511 -2.09 -19.60 -37.88
CA LEU A 511 -1.59 -19.91 -36.53
C LEU A 511 -2.02 -18.84 -35.50
N ALA A 512 -2.08 -17.57 -35.92
CA ALA A 512 -2.55 -16.46 -35.08
C ALA A 512 -4.05 -16.56 -34.77
N GLU A 513 -4.83 -17.03 -35.74
CA GLU A 513 -6.29 -17.13 -35.62
C GLU A 513 -6.71 -18.36 -34.78
N ILE A 514 -5.99 -19.47 -34.90
CA ILE A 514 -6.16 -20.66 -34.05
C ILE A 514 -5.72 -20.37 -32.60
N ALA A 515 -4.61 -19.63 -32.41
CA ALA A 515 -4.17 -19.20 -31.07
C ALA A 515 -5.22 -18.30 -30.40
N ARG A 516 -5.84 -17.40 -31.16
CA ARG A 516 -6.90 -16.50 -30.67
C ARG A 516 -8.20 -17.26 -30.33
N CYS A 517 -8.65 -18.16 -31.20
CA CYS A 517 -9.84 -19.00 -30.96
C CYS A 517 -9.68 -19.94 -29.76
N LYS A 518 -8.46 -20.47 -29.51
CA LYS A 518 -8.18 -21.30 -28.34
C LYS A 518 -8.16 -20.48 -27.04
N LEU A 519 -7.66 -19.24 -27.07
CA LEU A 519 -7.69 -18.31 -25.92
C LEU A 519 -9.13 -17.88 -25.58
N GLU A 520 -9.98 -17.63 -26.57
CA GLU A 520 -11.40 -17.35 -26.34
C GLU A 520 -12.14 -18.57 -25.76
N ARG A 521 -11.85 -19.79 -26.23
CA ARG A 521 -12.44 -21.02 -25.67
C ARG A 521 -11.95 -21.35 -24.25
N LEU A 522 -10.71 -20.99 -23.92
CA LEU A 522 -10.17 -21.12 -22.56
C LEU A 522 -10.82 -20.11 -21.61
N ALA A 523 -10.99 -18.86 -22.05
CA ALA A 523 -11.67 -17.82 -21.28
C ALA A 523 -13.17 -18.12 -21.03
N LEU A 524 -13.82 -18.84 -21.95
CA LEU A 524 -15.25 -19.20 -21.84
C LEU A 524 -15.52 -20.49 -21.06
N LYS A 525 -14.49 -21.28 -20.72
CA LYS A 525 -14.65 -22.52 -19.94
C LYS A 525 -14.36 -22.36 -18.44
N GLY A 526 -14.04 -21.15 -17.99
CA GLY A 526 -13.68 -20.85 -16.61
C GLY A 526 -12.20 -21.08 -16.37
#